data_AF-A0A7X9HJM9-F1
#
_entry.id   AF-A0A7X9HJM9-F1
#
_cell.length_a   1.000
_cell.length_b   1.000
_cell.length_c   1.000
_cell.angle_alpha   90.00
_cell.angle_beta   90.00
_cell.angle_gamma   90.00
#
_symmetry.space_group_name_H-M   'P 1'
#
loop_
_entity.id
_entity.type
_entity.pdbx_description
1 polymer ?
#
loop_
_entity_poly.entity_id
_entity_poly.type
_entity_poly.pdbx_seq_one_letter_code
_entity_poly.pdbx_strand_id
1 'polypeptide(L)'
;MKQDSFMGTGVAVITPFREDRTVDFKSLGKLLQHLLTNHVDYLLILGTTGEPATLSKDEKRAVIDYASEVVNHKVPIMVGFGGNNTSEVIKSIHEHGTEGIDGVLSICQ
;
A
#
# COMPACT_ATOMS: atom_id res chain seq x y z
N MET A 1 3.61 7.03 -25.10
CA MET A 1 2.89 5.82 -24.65
C MET A 1 3.17 5.69 -23.16
N LYS A 2 2.13 5.68 -22.30
CA LYS A 2 2.34 5.37 -20.88
C LYS A 2 2.85 3.94 -20.83
N GLN A 3 4.04 3.75 -20.26
CA GLN A 3 4.66 2.46 -20.04
C GLN A 3 3.70 1.61 -19.18
N ASP A 4 3.62 0.31 -19.44
CA ASP A 4 2.73 -0.59 -18.68
C ASP A 4 3.27 -0.74 -17.24
N SER A 5 2.93 0.21 -16.36
CA SER A 5 3.51 0.34 -15.01
C SER A 5 3.16 -0.79 -14.05
N PHE A 6 2.26 -1.72 -14.41
CA PHE A 6 1.81 -2.80 -13.52
C PHE A 6 1.79 -4.13 -14.26
N MET A 7 2.96 -4.62 -14.65
CA MET A 7 3.14 -5.88 -15.36
C MET A 7 4.10 -6.78 -14.58
N GLY A 8 3.92 -8.10 -14.69
CA GLY A 8 4.75 -9.08 -13.98
C GLY A 8 4.21 -9.44 -12.59
N THR A 9 5.12 -9.71 -11.66
CA THR A 9 4.84 -10.19 -10.31
C THR A 9 4.53 -9.03 -9.37
N GLY A 10 3.24 -8.85 -9.10
CA GLY A 10 2.73 -7.97 -8.06
C GLY A 10 2.57 -8.69 -6.73
N VAL A 11 3.09 -8.12 -5.64
CA VAL A 11 2.92 -8.71 -4.30
C VAL A 11 1.98 -7.85 -3.46
N ALA A 12 0.89 -8.45 -3.00
CA ALA A 12 0.04 -7.87 -1.95
C ALA A 12 0.75 -7.99 -0.60
N VAL A 13 1.19 -6.86 -0.07
CA VAL A 13 2.04 -6.81 1.13
C VAL A 13 1.16 -6.87 2.38
N ILE A 14 1.51 -7.77 3.31
CA ILE A 14 0.89 -7.82 4.64
C ILE A 14 1.27 -6.56 5.45
N THR A 15 0.43 -6.17 6.41
CA THR A 15 0.79 -5.16 7.41
C THR A 15 1.19 -5.90 8.71
N PRO A 16 2.48 -5.97 9.07
CA PRO A 16 2.88 -6.62 10.32
C PRO A 16 2.41 -5.82 11.54
N PHE A 17 1.94 -6.51 12.56
CA PHE A 17 1.49 -5.93 13.82
C PHE A 17 2.36 -6.42 14.99
N ARG A 18 2.53 -5.56 16.00
CA ARG A 18 3.13 -5.92 17.29
C ARG A 18 2.10 -6.59 18.19
N GLU A 19 2.54 -7.15 19.31
CA GLU A 19 1.64 -7.76 20.31
C GLU A 19 0.60 -6.78 20.88
N ASP A 20 0.94 -5.48 20.93
CA ASP A 20 0.05 -4.40 21.36
C ASP A 20 -0.91 -3.91 20.25
N ARG A 21 -0.92 -4.59 19.10
CA ARG A 21 -1.73 -4.29 17.90
C ARG A 21 -1.34 -3.03 17.15
N THR A 22 -0.25 -2.36 17.51
CA THR A 22 0.30 -1.27 16.71
C THR A 22 1.05 -1.81 15.49
N VAL A 23 1.13 -1.01 14.43
CA VAL A 23 1.87 -1.39 13.21
C VAL A 23 3.36 -1.55 13.49
N ASP A 24 3.95 -2.68 13.08
CA ASP A 24 5.39 -2.94 13.16
C ASP A 24 6.09 -2.48 11.87
N PHE A 25 6.40 -1.18 11.80
CA PHE A 25 7.14 -0.58 10.68
C PHE A 25 8.54 -1.19 10.48
N LYS A 26 9.19 -1.67 11.54
CA LYS A 26 10.52 -2.29 11.42
C LYS A 26 10.43 -3.60 10.64
N SER A 27 9.44 -4.43 10.96
CA SER A 27 9.19 -5.68 10.24
C SER A 27 8.66 -5.43 8.83
N LEU A 28 7.78 -4.43 8.65
CA LEU A 28 7.32 -3.99 7.32
C LEU A 28 8.50 -3.58 6.43
N GLY A 29 9.43 -2.78 6.95
CA GLY A 29 10.60 -2.32 6.20
C GLY A 29 11.50 -3.49 5.76
N LYS A 30 11.73 -4.46 6.64
CA LYS A 30 12.47 -5.69 6.29
C LYS A 30 11.77 -6.49 5.19
N LEU A 31 10.44 -6.63 5.28
CA LEU A 31 9.64 -7.33 4.27
C LEU A 31 9.73 -6.61 2.92
N LEU A 32 9.55 -5.30 2.89
CA LEU A 32 9.66 -4.51 1.65
C LEU A 32 11.06 -4.63 1.03
N GLN A 33 12.13 -4.50 1.83
CA GLN A 33 13.49 -4.68 1.32
C GLN A 33 13.74 -6.10 0.80
N HIS A 34 13.18 -7.11 1.46
CA HIS A 34 13.25 -8.49 0.98
C HIS A 34 12.56 -8.64 -0.38
N LEU A 35 11.35 -8.11 -0.56
CA LEU A 35 10.63 -8.15 -1.82
C LEU A 35 11.39 -7.41 -2.94
N LEU A 36 11.89 -6.21 -2.66
CA LEU A 36 12.69 -5.43 -3.61
C LEU A 36 13.98 -6.17 -4.03
N THR A 37 14.64 -6.84 -3.09
CA THR A 37 15.87 -7.62 -3.37
C THR A 37 15.58 -8.84 -4.25
N ASN A 38 14.37 -9.41 -4.18
CA ASN A 38 13.94 -10.54 -5.00
C ASN A 38 13.28 -10.13 -6.33
N HIS A 39 13.46 -8.86 -6.76
CA HIS A 39 13.03 -8.38 -8.07
C HIS A 39 11.53 -8.52 -8.35
N VAL A 40 10.68 -8.19 -7.37
CA VAL A 40 9.25 -8.01 -7.65
C VAL A 40 9.02 -6.82 -8.59
N ASP A 41 8.01 -6.91 -9.45
CA ASP A 41 7.76 -5.89 -10.47
C ASP A 41 6.93 -4.71 -9.93
N TYR A 42 6.03 -4.96 -8.97
CA TYR A 42 5.27 -3.92 -8.29
C TYR A 42 4.76 -4.39 -6.92
N LEU A 43 4.38 -3.43 -6.08
CA LEU A 43 3.86 -3.69 -4.74
C LEU A 43 2.42 -3.19 -4.61
N LEU A 44 1.57 -4.02 -4.02
CA LEU A 44 0.21 -3.63 -3.62
C LEU A 44 0.18 -3.43 -2.11
N ILE A 45 0.07 -2.17 -1.70
CA ILE A 45 -0.03 -1.74 -0.31
C ILE A 45 -1.50 -1.54 0.05
N LEU A 46 -1.91 -1.92 1.25
CA LEU A 46 -3.31 -1.88 1.70
C LEU A 46 -4.30 -2.66 0.81
N GLY A 47 -3.84 -3.73 0.14
CA GLY A 47 -4.75 -4.76 -0.38
C GLY A 47 -5.43 -5.50 0.78
N THR A 48 -6.45 -6.33 0.53
CA THR A 48 -7.14 -7.09 1.60
C THR A 48 -6.18 -7.93 2.45
N THR A 49 -5.14 -8.51 1.84
CA THR A 49 -4.04 -9.22 2.50
C THR A 49 -3.27 -8.37 3.52
N GLY A 50 -3.23 -7.05 3.32
CA GLY A 50 -2.65 -6.08 4.25
C GLY A 50 -3.57 -5.72 5.41
N GLU A 51 -4.76 -6.34 5.49
CA GLU A 51 -5.79 -6.12 6.52
C GLU A 51 -6.17 -4.64 6.77
N PRO A 52 -6.40 -3.81 5.72
CA PRO A 52 -6.70 -2.39 5.88
C PRO A 52 -7.98 -2.12 6.67
N ALA A 53 -8.90 -3.08 6.80
CA ALA A 53 -10.10 -2.94 7.62
C ALA A 53 -9.79 -2.84 9.12
N THR A 54 -8.61 -3.27 9.56
CA THR A 54 -8.17 -3.23 10.96
C THR A 54 -7.42 -1.94 11.32
N LEU A 55 -7.05 -1.13 10.32
CA LEU A 55 -6.27 0.08 10.48
C LEU A 55 -7.15 1.33 10.57
N SER A 56 -6.78 2.24 11.46
CA SER A 56 -7.28 3.61 11.46
C SER A 56 -6.83 4.37 10.20
N LYS A 57 -7.45 5.53 9.94
CA LYS A 57 -7.07 6.38 8.80
C LYS A 57 -5.62 6.85 8.89
N ASP A 58 -5.15 7.19 10.09
CA ASP A 58 -3.79 7.66 10.32
C ASP A 58 -2.77 6.54 10.15
N GLU A 59 -3.08 5.32 10.60
CA GLU A 59 -2.23 4.15 10.37
C GLU A 59 -2.14 3.79 8.89
N LYS A 60 -3.25 3.83 8.15
CA LYS A 60 -3.24 3.64 6.68
C LYS A 60 -2.31 4.63 6.02
N ARG A 61 -2.40 5.91 6.40
CA ARG A 61 -1.54 6.97 5.85
C ARG A 61 -0.07 6.68 6.17
N ALA A 62 0.25 6.37 7.43
CA ALA A 62 1.60 6.07 7.86
C ALA A 62 2.19 4.83 7.15
N VAL A 63 1.39 3.79 6.89
CA VAL A 63 1.82 2.60 6.13
C VAL A 63 2.16 2.97 4.68
N ILE A 64 1.32 3.78 4.01
CA ILE A 64 1.58 4.21 2.63
C ILE A 64 2.85 5.08 2.57
N ASP A 65 2.95 6.08 3.44
CA ASP A 65 4.09 7.01 3.46
C ASP A 65 5.40 6.26 3.72
N TYR A 66 5.41 5.36 4.71
CA TYR A 66 6.57 4.53 5.02
C TYR A 66 6.93 3.57 3.87
N ALA A 67 5.94 2.93 3.24
CA ALA A 67 6.19 2.06 2.09
C ALA A 67 6.80 2.83 0.92
N SER A 68 6.27 4.04 0.64
CA SER A 68 6.79 4.92 -0.41
C SER A 68 8.24 5.33 -0.15
N GLU A 69 8.57 5.71 1.09
CA GLU A 69 9.93 6.06 1.50
C GLU A 69 10.91 4.88 1.33
N VAL A 70 10.51 3.67 1.77
CA VAL A 70 11.36 2.48 1.71
C VAL A 70 11.58 2.01 0.26
N VAL A 71 10.55 2.08 -0.57
CA VAL A 71 10.61 1.70 -1.99
C VAL A 71 11.39 2.72 -2.80
N ASN A 72 11.29 4.01 -2.46
CA ASN A 72 12.04 5.10 -3.06
C ASN A 72 12.05 5.04 -4.59
N HIS A 73 10.86 4.92 -5.19
CA HIS A 73 10.63 4.85 -6.64
C HIS A 73 11.33 3.71 -7.39
N LYS A 74 11.84 2.67 -6.70
CA LYS A 74 12.50 1.52 -7.36
C LYS A 74 11.54 0.66 -8.18
N VAL A 75 10.32 0.48 -7.68
CA VAL A 75 9.23 -0.24 -8.33
C VAL A 75 7.93 0.53 -8.09
N PRO A 76 6.95 0.43 -9.00
CA PRO A 76 5.67 1.11 -8.84
C PRO A 76 4.88 0.58 -7.63
N ILE A 77 4.20 1.50 -6.94
CA ILE A 77 3.32 1.21 -5.81
C ILE A 77 1.86 1.39 -6.23
N MET A 78 1.05 0.35 -6.02
CA MET A 78 -0.40 0.41 -6.06
C MET A 78 -0.94 0.45 -4.63
N VAL A 79 -1.92 1.32 -4.36
CA VAL A 79 -2.55 1.41 -3.04
C VAL A 79 -4.02 1.01 -3.10
N GLY A 80 -4.43 0.14 -2.18
CA GLY A 80 -5.82 -0.25 -1.97
C GLY A 80 -6.63 0.84 -1.29
N PHE A 81 -7.69 1.28 -1.97
CA PHE A 81 -8.75 2.10 -1.40
C PHE A 81 -10.07 1.32 -1.51
N GLY A 82 -10.77 1.18 -0.39
CA GLY A 82 -11.97 0.35 -0.33
C GLY A 82 -12.93 0.80 0.75
N GLY A 83 -14.20 0.52 0.54
CA GLY A 83 -15.27 0.80 1.49
C GLY A 83 -16.66 0.63 0.85
N ASN A 84 -17.68 0.58 1.70
CA ASN A 84 -19.08 0.38 1.30
C ASN A 84 -19.77 1.69 0.88
N ASN A 85 -19.04 2.81 0.95
CA ASN A 85 -19.52 4.14 0.61
C ASN A 85 -18.59 4.78 -0.41
N THR A 86 -19.02 4.80 -1.67
CA THR A 86 -18.25 5.35 -2.80
C THR A 86 -17.83 6.80 -2.56
N SER A 87 -18.70 7.62 -1.96
CA SER A 87 -18.38 9.02 -1.70
C SER A 87 -17.25 9.17 -0.67
N GLU A 88 -17.20 8.30 0.34
CA GLU A 88 -16.12 8.28 1.34
C GLU A 88 -14.80 7.78 0.74
N VAL A 89 -14.86 6.78 -0.16
CA VAL A 89 -13.68 6.27 -0.87
C VAL A 89 -13.07 7.37 -1.74
N ILE A 90 -13.89 8.06 -2.54
CA ILE A 90 -13.44 9.19 -3.38
C ILE A 90 -12.82 10.29 -2.50
N LYS A 91 -13.49 10.63 -1.39
CA LYS A 91 -12.97 11.62 -0.44
C LYS A 91 -11.60 11.20 0.12
N SER A 92 -11.45 9.94 0.50
CA SER A 92 -10.20 9.41 1.06
C SER A 92 -9.05 9.44 0.05
N ILE A 93 -9.32 9.13 -1.22
CA ILE A 93 -8.33 9.24 -2.31
C ILE A 93 -7.89 10.70 -2.47
N HIS A 94 -8.81 11.65 -2.48
CA HIS A 94 -8.47 13.08 -2.58
C HIS A 94 -7.73 13.61 -1.35
N GLU A 95 -8.13 13.20 -0.14
CA GLU A 95 -7.50 13.62 1.11
C GLU A 95 -6.08 13.05 1.26
N HIS A 96 -5.83 11.84 0.76
CA HIS A 96 -4.49 11.28 0.69
C HIS A 96 -3.65 11.94 -0.42
N GLY A 97 -4.25 12.27 -1.55
CA GLY A 97 -3.52 12.69 -2.75
C GLY A 97 -2.89 11.50 -3.48
N THR A 98 -2.01 11.78 -4.43
CA THR A 98 -1.34 10.74 -5.26
C THR A 98 0.17 10.80 -5.15
N GLU A 99 0.70 11.50 -4.14
CA GLU A 99 2.14 11.60 -3.93
C GLU A 99 2.67 10.24 -3.44
N GLY A 100 3.73 9.74 -4.08
CA GLY A 100 4.38 8.50 -3.67
C GLY A 100 3.65 7.20 -4.06
N ILE A 101 2.55 7.29 -4.83
CA ILE A 101 1.81 6.13 -5.35
C ILE A 101 1.64 6.25 -6.87
N ASP A 102 1.68 5.12 -7.57
CA ASP A 102 1.61 5.08 -9.04
C ASP A 102 0.24 4.61 -9.54
N GLY A 103 -0.59 4.08 -8.64
CA GLY A 103 -1.91 3.56 -8.98
C GLY A 103 -2.80 3.31 -7.76
N VAL A 104 -4.10 3.26 -8.02
CA VAL A 104 -5.14 2.96 -7.03
C VAL A 104 -5.82 1.66 -7.40
N LEU A 105 -5.89 0.73 -6.44
CA LEU A 105 -6.78 -0.43 -6.49
C LEU A 105 -8.06 -0.07 -5.74
N SER A 106 -9.15 0.16 -6.48
CA SER A 106 -10.47 0.38 -5.89
C SER A 106 -11.20 -0.95 -5.70
N ILE A 107 -11.60 -1.26 -4.48
CA ILE A 107 -12.48 -2.40 -4.20
C ILE A 107 -13.87 -1.90 -3.79
N CYS A 108 -14.92 -2.46 -4.40
CA CYS A 108 -16.27 -2.34 -3.87
C CYS A 108 -16.52 -3.52 -2.92
N GLN A 109 -17.00 -3.23 -1.72
CA GLN A 109 -17.60 -4.20 -0.82
C GLN A 109 -19.11 -3.98 -0.76
#